data_AF-A0A8C5S387-F1
#
_entry.id   AF-A0A8C5S387-F1
#
_cell.length_a   1.000
_cell.length_b   1.000
_cell.length_c   1.000
_cell.angle_alpha   90.00
_cell.angle_beta   90.00
_cell.angle_gamma   90.00
#
_symmetry.space_group_name_H-M   'P 1'
#
loop_
_entity.id
_entity.type
_entity.pdbx_description
1 polymer ?
#
loop_
_entity_poly.entity_id
_entity_poly.type
_entity_poly.pdbx_seq_one_letter_code
_entity_poly.pdbx_strand_id
1 'polypeptide(L)'
;MQQRWETQWQEFLRTLQPSQPGAGNLTLSEASPWEDPKAFLASFEQVAQACHWPRGEWAAHLLPALSGEAEEAFQSLEPRNREDYTKVKAAILREEAIKMEAQRQYFRQFCCREAEDPRRIHSQLQELCHQWLKPERRTKEQILELLILEQFLARICLGANALSVHKRKDTRVKS
;
A
#
# COMPACT_ATOMS: atom_id res chain seq x y z
N MET A 1 34.27 10.61 11.97
CA MET A 1 33.32 9.95 12.89
C MET A 1 32.10 9.36 12.18
N GLN A 2 31.93 9.54 10.86
CA GLN A 2 30.70 9.17 10.13
C GLN A 2 30.64 7.72 9.62
N GLN A 3 31.74 6.97 9.62
CA GLN A 3 31.80 5.64 9.01
C GLN A 3 31.33 4.50 9.92
N ARG A 4 31.37 4.71 11.25
CA ARG A 4 31.16 3.64 12.24
C ARG A 4 29.70 3.18 12.31
N TRP A 5 28.75 4.10 12.11
CA TRP A 5 27.33 3.77 12.13
C TRP A 5 26.89 3.09 10.82
N GLU A 6 27.53 3.44 9.70
CA GLU A 6 27.30 2.83 8.38
C GLU A 6 27.65 1.33 8.39
N THR A 7 28.76 0.97 9.05
CA THR A 7 29.13 -0.43 9.25
C THR A 7 28.11 -1.16 10.13
N GLN A 8 27.63 -0.53 11.19
CA GLN A 8 26.62 -1.12 12.09
C GLN A 8 25.25 -1.29 11.39
N TRP A 9 24.88 -0.36 10.51
CA TRP A 9 23.63 -0.42 9.77
C TRP A 9 23.65 -1.54 8.72
N GLN A 10 24.77 -1.69 8.00
CA GLN A 10 24.97 -2.80 7.06
C GLN A 10 24.99 -4.14 7.80
N GLU A 11 25.61 -4.20 8.98
CA GLU A 11 25.58 -5.39 9.83
C GLU A 11 24.15 -5.74 10.27
N PHE A 12 23.34 -4.73 10.62
CA PHE A 12 21.95 -4.90 10.99
C PHE A 12 21.08 -5.41 9.83
N LEU A 13 21.20 -4.82 8.63
CA LEU A 13 20.52 -5.32 7.43
C LEU A 13 20.95 -6.74 7.08
N ARG A 14 22.24 -7.06 7.28
CA ARG A 14 22.77 -8.42 7.09
C ARG A 14 22.24 -9.41 8.13
N THR A 15 21.99 -8.97 9.37
CA THR A 15 21.35 -9.81 10.39
C THR A 15 19.86 -10.03 10.14
N LEU A 16 19.22 -9.17 9.36
CA LEU A 16 17.82 -9.32 8.91
C LEU A 16 17.70 -10.13 7.61
N GLN A 17 18.81 -10.44 6.94
CA GLN A 17 18.77 -11.41 5.84
C GLN A 17 18.73 -12.84 6.42
N PRO A 18 17.69 -13.64 6.14
CA PRO A 18 17.58 -15.01 6.62
C PRO A 18 18.73 -15.85 6.04
N SER A 19 19.71 -16.16 6.88
CA SER A 19 20.71 -17.19 6.59
C SER A 19 20.36 -18.45 7.38
N GLN A 20 19.47 -19.29 6.85
CA GLN A 20 19.39 -20.70 7.27
C GLN A 20 18.97 -21.63 6.11
N PRO A 21 19.88 -22.46 5.59
CA PRO A 21 19.53 -23.70 4.93
C PRO A 21 19.36 -24.78 6.01
N GLY A 22 18.12 -25.09 6.38
CA GLY A 22 17.81 -26.32 7.13
C GLY A 22 16.97 -26.12 8.40
N ALA A 23 15.67 -25.87 8.24
CA ALA A 23 14.66 -26.27 9.22
C ALA A 23 13.35 -26.51 8.47
N GLY A 24 12.79 -27.71 8.62
CA GLY A 24 11.67 -28.21 7.82
C GLY A 24 10.40 -27.36 7.93
N ASN A 25 9.77 -27.15 6.79
CA ASN A 25 8.33 -27.06 6.53
C ASN A 25 7.43 -26.65 7.70
N LEU A 26 7.55 -25.42 8.14
CA LEU A 26 6.42 -24.58 8.51
C LEU A 26 6.68 -23.25 7.81
N THR A 27 5.80 -22.90 6.87
CA THR A 27 5.80 -21.61 6.17
C THR A 27 5.54 -20.49 7.17
N LEU A 28 6.58 -20.12 7.93
CA LEU A 28 6.75 -18.76 8.38
C LEU A 28 7.10 -17.99 7.12
N SER A 29 6.06 -17.55 6.39
CA SER A 29 6.24 -16.54 5.37
C SER A 29 6.87 -15.37 6.09
N GLU A 30 8.17 -15.18 5.89
CA GLU A 30 8.92 -14.06 6.42
C GLU A 30 8.26 -12.82 5.83
N ALA A 31 7.31 -12.28 6.60
CA ALA A 31 6.45 -11.20 6.17
C ALA A 31 7.37 -10.06 5.80
N SER A 32 7.40 -9.74 4.50
CA SER A 32 8.22 -8.64 3.99
C SER A 32 8.01 -7.42 4.90
N PRO A 33 9.05 -6.70 5.33
CA PRO A 33 8.90 -5.53 6.19
C PRO A 33 7.90 -4.49 5.63
N TRP A 34 7.66 -4.51 4.32
CA TRP A 34 6.71 -3.68 3.59
C TRP A 34 5.29 -4.22 3.50
N GLU A 35 4.96 -5.27 4.25
CA GLU A 35 3.60 -5.76 4.40
C GLU A 35 2.68 -4.67 5.00
N ASP A 36 3.17 -3.89 5.96
CA ASP A 36 2.52 -2.63 6.37
C ASP A 36 3.50 -1.46 6.23
N PRO A 37 3.50 -0.80 5.05
CA PRO A 37 4.39 0.33 4.80
C PRO A 37 4.18 1.46 5.82
N LYS A 38 2.96 1.65 6.34
CA LYS A 38 2.68 2.70 7.32
C LYS A 38 3.33 2.41 8.66
N ALA A 39 3.21 1.18 9.15
CA ALA A 39 3.82 0.77 10.42
C ALA A 39 5.36 0.76 10.32
N PHE A 40 5.91 0.29 9.21
CA PHE A 40 7.35 0.32 8.96
C PHE A 40 7.90 1.74 8.93
N LEU A 41 7.27 2.63 8.14
CA LEU A 41 7.66 4.04 8.07
C LEU A 41 7.52 4.74 9.44
N ALA A 42 6.48 4.44 10.21
CA ALA A 42 6.33 4.98 11.57
C ALA A 42 7.46 4.52 12.51
N SER A 43 7.87 3.25 12.42
CA SER A 43 8.98 2.69 13.20
C SER A 43 10.32 3.31 12.78
N PHE A 44 10.54 3.47 11.47
CA PHE A 44 11.69 4.15 10.92
C PHE A 44 11.78 5.61 11.40
N GLU A 45 10.66 6.34 11.43
CA GLU A 45 10.62 7.72 11.92
C GLU A 45 11.00 7.83 13.40
N GLN A 46 10.59 6.86 14.23
CA GLN A 46 10.98 6.81 15.63
C GLN A 46 12.48 6.59 15.80
N VAL A 47 13.07 5.69 15.01
CA VAL A 47 14.52 5.44 15.01
C VAL A 47 15.28 6.68 14.54
N ALA A 48 14.85 7.28 13.44
CA ALA A 48 15.47 8.48 12.89
C ALA A 48 15.45 9.66 13.87
N GLN A 49 14.36 9.80 14.64
CA GLN A 49 14.26 10.78 15.72
C GLN A 49 15.18 10.45 16.88
N ALA A 50 15.22 9.21 17.35
CA ALA A 50 16.10 8.78 18.45
C ALA A 50 17.58 8.96 18.10
N CYS A 51 17.95 8.68 16.85
CA CYS A 51 19.30 8.85 16.32
C CYS A 51 19.62 10.30 15.89
N HIS A 52 18.66 11.23 16.01
CA HIS A 52 18.81 12.64 15.66
C HIS A 52 19.28 12.86 14.20
N TRP A 53 18.82 12.03 13.26
CA TRP A 53 19.19 12.16 11.85
C TRP A 53 18.60 13.44 11.24
N PRO A 54 19.37 14.20 10.45
CA PRO A 54 18.84 15.36 9.74
C PRO A 54 17.85 14.90 8.66
N ARG A 55 16.73 15.63 8.48
CA ARG A 55 15.64 15.22 7.55
C ARG A 55 16.09 14.99 6.10
N GLY A 56 17.18 15.63 5.66
CA GLY A 56 17.74 15.41 4.33
C GLY A 56 18.38 14.03 4.13
N GLU A 57 18.79 13.36 5.20
CA GLU A 57 19.44 12.04 5.14
C GLU A 57 18.44 10.88 5.31
N TRP A 58 17.19 11.17 5.71
CA TRP A 58 16.18 10.14 5.95
C TRP A 58 15.86 9.33 4.69
N ALA A 59 15.79 9.97 3.52
CA ALA A 59 15.57 9.25 2.26
C ALA A 59 16.75 8.31 1.94
N ALA A 60 17.98 8.76 2.19
CA ALA A 60 19.18 7.96 1.96
C ALA A 60 19.28 6.74 2.91
N HIS A 61 18.81 6.87 4.15
CA HIS A 61 18.75 5.74 5.09
C HIS A 61 17.59 4.79 4.82
N LEU A 62 16.50 5.28 4.21
CA LEU A 62 15.36 4.44 3.82
C LEU A 62 15.68 3.58 2.58
N LEU A 63 16.51 4.08 1.66
CA LEU A 63 16.85 3.43 0.39
C LEU A 63 17.24 1.94 0.51
N PRO A 64 18.19 1.54 1.38
CA PRO A 64 18.59 0.14 1.52
C PRO A 64 17.51 -0.75 2.14
N ALA A 65 16.51 -0.15 2.80
CA ALA A 65 15.39 -0.87 3.38
C ALA A 65 14.23 -1.02 2.40
N LEU A 66 14.18 -0.26 1.29
CA LEU A 66 13.14 -0.42 0.26
C LEU A 66 13.31 -1.76 -0.45
N SER A 67 12.21 -2.47 -0.63
CA SER A 67 12.19 -3.72 -1.39
C SER A 67 10.84 -3.92 -2.07
N GLY A 68 10.84 -4.62 -3.21
CA GLY A 68 9.62 -4.96 -3.93
C GLY A 68 8.86 -3.72 -4.38
N GLU A 69 7.58 -3.66 -4.07
CA GLU A 69 6.69 -2.57 -4.51
C GLU A 69 7.08 -1.19 -3.96
N ALA A 70 7.67 -1.14 -2.76
CA ALA A 70 8.14 0.12 -2.19
C ALA A 70 9.36 0.69 -2.95
N GLU A 71 10.19 -0.19 -3.51
CA GLU A 71 11.31 0.20 -4.37
C GLU A 71 10.80 0.67 -5.74
N GLU A 72 9.84 -0.04 -6.33
CA GLU A 72 9.22 0.37 -7.61
C GLU A 72 8.56 1.75 -7.50
N ALA A 73 7.84 2.02 -6.40
CA ALA A 73 7.25 3.33 -6.11
C ALA A 73 8.31 4.43 -5.96
N PHE A 74 9.49 4.11 -5.43
CA PHE A 74 10.61 5.05 -5.37
C PHE A 74 11.24 5.29 -6.76
N GLN A 75 11.40 4.25 -7.58
CA GLN A 75 11.98 4.35 -8.91
C GLN A 75 11.06 5.07 -9.91
N SER A 76 9.74 5.03 -9.71
CA SER A 76 8.79 5.82 -10.52
C SER A 76 8.81 7.32 -10.18
N LEU A 77 9.37 7.69 -9.02
CA LEU A 77 9.46 9.08 -8.58
C LEU A 77 10.57 9.84 -9.32
N GLU A 78 10.32 11.12 -9.63
CA GLU A 78 11.31 11.98 -10.28
C GLU A 78 12.62 12.09 -9.47
N PRO A 79 13.80 12.13 -10.12
CA PRO A 79 15.10 12.16 -9.43
C PRO A 79 15.23 13.29 -8.39
N ARG A 80 14.65 14.46 -8.67
CA ARG A 80 14.66 15.63 -7.77
C ARG A 80 13.83 15.46 -6.51
N ASN A 81 12.90 14.51 -6.52
CA ASN A 81 11.99 14.25 -5.40
C ASN A 81 12.48 13.07 -4.54
N ARG A 82 13.49 12.32 -5.00
CA ARG A 82 14.06 11.16 -4.30
C ARG A 82 14.88 11.51 -3.06
N GLU A 83 15.38 12.74 -2.98
CA GLU A 83 16.11 13.26 -1.81
C GLU A 83 15.16 13.68 -0.67
N ASP A 84 13.88 13.89 -0.97
CA ASP A 84 12.89 14.34 -0.01
C ASP A 84 12.10 13.15 0.55
N TYR A 85 12.39 12.80 1.81
CA TYR A 85 11.71 11.73 2.51
C TYR A 85 10.18 11.86 2.48
N THR A 86 9.62 13.08 2.57
CA THR A 86 8.16 13.26 2.59
C THR A 86 7.52 12.86 1.25
N LYS A 87 8.23 13.11 0.15
CA LYS A 87 7.79 12.73 -1.20
C LYS A 87 7.94 11.23 -1.42
N VAL A 88 9.04 10.65 -0.96
CA VAL A 88 9.27 9.19 -1.00
C VAL A 88 8.20 8.46 -0.20
N LYS A 89 7.96 8.87 1.06
CA LYS A 89 6.88 8.36 1.91
C LYS A 89 5.52 8.45 1.21
N ALA A 90 5.21 9.62 0.62
CA ALA A 90 3.94 9.80 -0.08
C ALA A 90 3.82 8.90 -1.33
N ALA A 91 4.90 8.65 -2.06
CA ALA A 91 4.89 7.77 -3.23
C ALA A 91 4.59 6.32 -2.84
N ILE A 92 5.29 5.80 -1.82
CA ILE A 92 5.08 4.42 -1.33
C ILE A 92 3.65 4.24 -0.83
N LEU A 93 3.13 5.20 -0.05
CA LEU A 93 1.76 5.14 0.46
C LEU A 93 0.70 5.28 -0.65
N ARG A 94 1.00 5.99 -1.73
CA ARG A 94 0.11 6.08 -2.90
C ARG A 94 0.06 4.77 -3.67
N GLU A 95 1.19 4.11 -3.86
CA GLU A 95 1.23 2.82 -4.55
C GLU A 95 0.42 1.76 -3.80
N GLU A 96 0.60 1.69 -2.47
CA GLU A 96 -0.22 0.83 -1.61
C GLU A 96 -1.72 1.18 -1.70
N ALA A 97 -2.06 2.48 -1.77
CA ALA A 97 -3.45 2.91 -1.96
C ALA A 97 -4.04 2.48 -3.32
N ILE A 98 -3.26 2.56 -4.39
CA ILE A 98 -3.67 2.11 -5.73
C ILE A 98 -3.91 0.60 -5.74
N LYS A 99 -3.00 -0.17 -5.12
CA LYS A 99 -3.14 -1.64 -4.99
C LYS A 99 -4.40 -2.03 -4.22
N MET A 100 -4.66 -1.38 -3.09
CA MET A 100 -5.88 -1.61 -2.30
C MET A 100 -7.16 -1.27 -3.09
N GLU A 101 -7.12 -0.19 -3.88
CA GLU A 101 -8.24 0.20 -4.74
C GLU A 101 -8.47 -0.80 -5.88
N ALA A 102 -7.40 -1.33 -6.49
CA ALA A 102 -7.52 -2.38 -7.51
C ALA A 102 -8.16 -3.66 -6.93
N GLN A 103 -7.74 -4.08 -5.73
CA GLN A 103 -8.33 -5.22 -5.02
C GLN A 103 -9.82 -4.99 -4.71
N ARG A 104 -10.18 -3.77 -4.25
CA ARG A 104 -11.58 -3.38 -4.05
C ARG A 104 -12.39 -3.52 -5.33
N GLN A 105 -11.88 -2.96 -6.43
CA GLN A 105 -12.57 -3.00 -7.71
C GLN A 105 -12.75 -4.44 -8.19
N TYR A 106 -11.73 -5.27 -8.05
CA TYR A 106 -11.82 -6.68 -8.41
C TYR A 106 -12.86 -7.43 -7.58
N PHE A 107 -12.91 -7.21 -6.26
CA PHE A 107 -13.96 -7.77 -5.40
C PHE A 107 -15.37 -7.32 -5.83
N ARG A 108 -15.55 -6.03 -6.15
CA ARG A 108 -16.86 -5.46 -6.53
C ARG A 108 -17.33 -5.85 -7.93
N GLN A 109 -16.40 -6.05 -8.86
CA GLN A 109 -16.66 -6.43 -10.25
C GLN A 109 -16.61 -7.94 -10.47
N PHE A 110 -16.29 -8.72 -9.44
CA PHE A 110 -16.29 -10.17 -9.51
C PHE A 110 -17.70 -10.67 -9.86
N CYS A 111 -17.82 -11.27 -11.04
CA CYS A 111 -19.04 -11.88 -11.53
C CYS A 111 -18.86 -13.40 -11.61
N CYS A 112 -19.80 -14.13 -11.02
CA CYS A 112 -19.88 -15.58 -11.17
C CYS A 112 -20.00 -15.95 -12.64
N ARG A 113 -19.12 -16.81 -13.16
CA ARG A 113 -19.29 -17.35 -14.50
C ARG A 113 -20.32 -18.48 -14.45
N GLU A 114 -21.24 -18.55 -15.41
CA GLU A 114 -22.41 -19.46 -15.42
C GLU A 114 -22.09 -20.98 -15.32
N ALA A 115 -20.81 -21.38 -15.31
CA ALA A 115 -20.36 -22.76 -15.18
C ALA A 115 -19.48 -23.04 -13.93
N GLU A 116 -19.34 -22.09 -13.01
CA GLU A 116 -18.49 -22.26 -11.82
C GLU A 116 -19.27 -22.83 -10.62
N ASP A 117 -18.63 -23.75 -9.90
CA ASP A 117 -19.17 -24.34 -8.68
C ASP A 117 -19.38 -23.27 -7.58
N PRO A 118 -20.57 -23.21 -6.93
CA PRO A 118 -20.86 -22.21 -5.90
C PRO A 118 -19.86 -22.17 -4.74
N ARG A 119 -19.26 -23.31 -4.35
CA ARG A 119 -18.25 -23.33 -3.28
C ARG A 119 -16.96 -22.66 -3.72
N ARG A 120 -16.60 -22.83 -5.00
CA ARG A 120 -15.43 -22.19 -5.60
C ARG A 120 -15.62 -20.67 -5.71
N ILE A 121 -16.81 -20.24 -6.15
CA ILE A 121 -17.21 -18.82 -6.18
C ILE A 121 -17.12 -18.21 -4.78
N HIS A 122 -17.68 -18.88 -3.77
CA HIS A 122 -17.62 -18.41 -2.38
C HIS A 122 -16.18 -18.28 -1.87
N SER A 123 -15.35 -19.29 -2.12
CA SER A 123 -13.95 -19.30 -1.67
C SER A 123 -13.15 -18.16 -2.32
N GLN A 124 -13.38 -17.89 -3.60
CA GLN A 124 -12.76 -16.77 -4.31
C GLN A 124 -13.24 -15.41 -3.78
N LEU A 125 -14.54 -15.23 -3.57
CA LEU A 125 -15.08 -14.02 -2.96
C LEU A 125 -14.51 -13.78 -1.56
N GLN A 126 -14.37 -14.84 -0.78
CA GLN A 126 -13.77 -14.77 0.54
C GLN A 126 -12.31 -14.31 0.44
N GLU A 127 -11.50 -14.92 -0.42
CA GLU A 127 -10.11 -14.52 -0.64
C GLU A 127 -9.99 -13.05 -1.07
N LEU A 128 -10.81 -12.62 -2.03
CA LEU A 128 -10.82 -11.23 -2.49
C LEU A 128 -11.24 -10.24 -1.41
N CYS A 129 -12.21 -10.62 -0.57
CA CYS A 129 -12.61 -9.84 0.59
C CYS A 129 -11.46 -9.70 1.59
N HIS A 130 -10.74 -10.79 1.89
CA HIS A 130 -9.57 -10.77 2.78
C HIS A 130 -8.45 -9.90 2.18
N GLN A 131 -8.16 -10.01 0.89
CA GLN A 131 -7.14 -9.21 0.22
C GLN A 131 -7.45 -7.71 0.24
N TRP A 132 -8.71 -7.32 -0.01
CA TRP A 132 -9.12 -5.92 0.03
C TRP A 132 -9.18 -5.36 1.46
N LEU A 133 -9.88 -6.05 2.36
CA LEU A 133 -10.13 -5.56 3.71
C LEU A 133 -8.95 -5.79 4.66
N LYS A 134 -8.03 -6.70 4.34
CA LYS A 134 -6.86 -7.06 5.16
C LYS A 134 -7.23 -7.17 6.65
N PRO A 135 -8.21 -8.01 7.03
CA PRO A 135 -8.74 -8.07 8.39
C PRO A 135 -7.67 -8.45 9.43
N GLU A 136 -6.56 -9.05 9.01
CA GLU A 136 -5.39 -9.35 9.85
C GLU A 136 -4.67 -8.09 10.35
N ARG A 137 -4.83 -6.96 9.64
CA ARG A 137 -4.15 -5.68 9.90
C ARG A 137 -5.11 -4.57 10.32
N ARG A 138 -6.42 -4.78 10.21
CA ARG A 138 -7.44 -3.76 10.47
C ARG A 138 -8.41 -4.20 11.55
N THR A 139 -8.61 -3.30 12.50
CA THR A 139 -9.71 -3.41 13.47
C THR A 139 -11.06 -3.33 12.76
N LYS A 140 -12.09 -3.83 13.42
CA LYS A 140 -13.47 -3.77 12.92
C LYS A 140 -13.88 -2.33 12.61
N GLU A 141 -13.49 -1.39 13.46
CA GLU A 141 -13.78 0.03 13.33
C GLU A 141 -13.12 0.60 12.07
N GLN A 142 -11.85 0.28 11.82
CA GLN A 142 -11.14 0.69 10.60
C GLN A 142 -11.77 0.11 9.32
N ILE A 143 -12.25 -1.14 9.36
CA ILE A 143 -12.97 -1.75 8.24
C ILE A 143 -14.29 -1.03 8.00
N LEU A 144 -15.04 -0.73 9.06
CA LEU A 144 -16.29 0.02 8.95
C LEU A 144 -16.07 1.42 8.39
N GLU A 145 -15.05 2.15 8.87
CA GLU A 145 -14.67 3.45 8.32
C GLU A 145 -14.32 3.37 6.83
N LEU A 146 -13.59 2.33 6.42
CA LEU A 146 -13.27 2.09 5.00
C LEU A 146 -14.54 1.91 4.15
N LEU A 147 -15.50 1.10 4.64
CA LEU A 147 -16.78 0.88 3.96
C LEU A 147 -17.66 2.13 3.95
N ILE A 148 -17.67 2.92 5.03
CA ILE A 148 -18.38 4.20 5.10
C ILE A 148 -17.78 5.18 4.09
N LEU A 149 -16.45 5.28 4.03
CA LEU A 149 -15.75 6.14 3.09
C LEU A 149 -16.05 5.73 1.65
N GLU A 150 -16.03 4.43 1.34
CA GLU A 150 -16.44 3.90 0.03
C GLU A 150 -17.86 4.35 -0.31
N GLN A 151 -18.81 4.15 0.60
CA GLN A 151 -20.21 4.50 0.36
C GLN A 151 -20.40 6.01 0.19
N PHE A 152 -19.69 6.81 0.98
CA PHE A 152 -19.68 8.27 0.91
C PHE A 152 -19.14 8.75 -0.43
N LEU A 153 -17.98 8.26 -0.86
CA LEU A 153 -17.36 8.59 -2.14
C LEU A 153 -18.24 8.15 -3.31
N ALA A 154 -18.83 6.94 -3.26
CA ALA A 154 -19.75 6.48 -4.29
C ALA A 154 -20.95 7.44 -4.45
N ARG A 155 -21.54 7.91 -3.35
CA ARG A 155 -22.66 8.87 -3.38
C ARG A 155 -22.26 10.24 -3.91
N ILE A 156 -21.07 10.73 -3.56
CA ILE A 156 -20.55 12.02 -4.05
C ILE A 156 -20.20 11.94 -5.54
N CYS A 157 -19.51 10.88 -5.97
CA CYS A 157 -19.12 10.69 -7.37
C CYS A 157 -20.32 10.42 -8.29
N LEU A 158 -21.38 9.75 -7.80
CA LEU A 158 -22.65 9.62 -8.53
C LEU A 158 -23.33 10.99 -8.75
N GLY A 159 -23.22 11.93 -7.80
CA GLY A 159 -23.75 13.29 -7.92
C GLY A 159 -22.99 14.15 -8.95
N ALA A 160 -21.67 13.99 -9.05
CA ALA A 160 -20.86 14.71 -10.06
C ALA A 160 -21.17 14.25 -11.49
N ASN A 161 -21.38 12.96 -11.70
CA ASN A 161 -21.72 12.39 -13.01
C ASN A 161 -23.14 12.80 -13.48
N ALA A 162 -24.09 13.01 -12.56
CA ALA A 162 -25.45 13.46 -12.89
C ALA A 162 -25.49 14.91 -13.42
N LEU A 163 -24.62 15.79 -12.94
CA LEU A 163 -24.53 17.19 -13.38
C LEU A 163 -23.91 17.33 -14.78
N SER A 164 -22.98 16.45 -15.16
CA SER A 164 -22.43 16.42 -16.53
C SER A 164 -23.41 15.91 -17.58
N VAL A 165 -24.35 15.02 -17.21
CA VAL A 165 -25.39 14.52 -18.13
C VAL A 165 -26.48 15.57 -18.37
N HIS A 166 -26.81 16.39 -17.37
CA HIS A 166 -27.79 17.48 -17.56
C HIS A 166 -27.26 18.62 -18.44
N LYS A 167 -25.97 18.96 -18.35
CA LYS A 167 -25.38 20.06 -19.14
C LYS A 167 -25.23 19.74 -20.65
N ARG A 168 -25.22 18.46 -21.05
CA ARG A 168 -25.16 18.03 -22.46
C ARG A 168 -26.52 17.94 -23.16
N LYS A 169 -27.65 17.91 -22.42
CA LYS A 169 -28.99 17.90 -23.04
C LYS A 169 -29.49 19.30 -23.39
N ASP A 170 -29.12 20.32 -22.61
CA ASP A 170 -29.52 21.72 -22.87
C ASP A 170 -28.82 22.38 -24.07
N THR A 171 -27.68 21.85 -24.51
CA THR A 171 -26.92 22.40 -25.66
C THR A 171 -27.33 21.83 -27.02
N ARG A 172 -28.24 20.84 -27.08
CA ARG A 172 -28.67 20.21 -28.34
C ARG A 172 -30.08 20.65 -28.81
N VAL A 173 -30.80 21.46 -28.03
CA VAL A 173 -32.16 21.93 -28.39
C VAL A 173 -32.16 23.39 -28.90
N LYS A 174 -30.98 23.99 -29.14
CA LYS A 174 -30.85 25.30 -29.79
C LYS A 174 -29.90 25.22 -31.00
N SER A 175 -30.34 24.56 -32.06
CA SER A 175 -29.85 24.74 -33.43
C SER A 175 -30.94 24.32 -34.40
#